data_AF-A0A1G2FYK7-F1
#
_entry.id   AF-A0A1G2FYK7-F1
#
_cell.length_a   1.000
_cell.length_b   1.000
_cell.length_c   1.000
_cell.angle_alpha   90.00
_cell.angle_beta   90.00
_cell.angle_gamma   90.00
#
_symmetry.space_group_name_H-M   'P 1'
#
loop_
_entity.id
_entity.type
_entity.pdbx_description
1 polymer ?
#
loop_
_entity_poly.entity_id
_entity_poly.type
_entity_poly.pdbx_seq_one_letter_code
_entity_poly.pdbx_strand_id
1 'polypeptide(L)'
;MKKVFIIVAVIVVLGVVGYVMSRSGGPADEAAPQHLLGDAVTIYVYTINGVATGGGTLSVPFIANTDKEWFVNVLADFNNDGTFNTDEWVARNQVARVFENYNNNFVLDLSDIALTEGQQVNTRMVLTNNRLEQTWDGVAPKNSAARDSQALVQTYEMADIIGINVPGASEDLKRGPLAAFFAPIPQTAYAQDSNINTFRQPPMPDIRQDGMECTPTATANNLISLAQEKGRRNDLPQNPQDIINELKRDMQFHNGVLLRNIISGKEAFAQRHNLPILTERIDNPTAQDIASAINRGCVVELSMAWVRSRSGHPNTGHVVSVAGVSTANGVNQIQVHDPATPSGVDTYDLSFEVQAGERKFEGVNYPMWDGVAFIDAIFVQCWTGVEHATTGTTPDTSRVEALVINGGYYPKSQFHAASPDRCNASHWHAGGTVYGLKTKTSTDIVNATDPNPTSCGFGKIGEVPEEFIDITFEQSTELIKNIPL
;
A
#
# COMPACT_ATOMS: atom_id res chain seq x y z
N MET A 1 66.02 -37.40 -2.57
CA MET A 1 64.79 -37.39 -3.41
C MET A 1 63.54 -37.90 -2.68
N LYS A 2 63.53 -39.09 -2.06
CA LYS A 2 62.35 -39.62 -1.33
C LYS A 2 61.81 -38.70 -0.21
N LYS A 3 62.69 -38.04 0.57
CA LYS A 3 62.26 -37.14 1.66
C LYS A 3 61.59 -35.85 1.17
N VAL A 4 61.99 -35.34 0.00
CA VAL A 4 61.38 -34.12 -0.60
C VAL A 4 60.00 -34.43 -1.17
N PHE A 5 59.83 -35.62 -1.77
CA PHE A 5 58.53 -36.07 -2.28
C PHE A 5 57.48 -36.25 -1.17
N ILE A 6 57.89 -36.75 0.00
CA ILE A 6 57.00 -36.92 1.15
C ILE A 6 56.57 -35.55 1.70
N ILE A 7 57.47 -34.57 1.76
CA ILE A 7 57.15 -33.22 2.25
C ILE A 7 56.17 -32.52 1.29
N VAL A 8 56.39 -32.61 -0.02
CA VAL A 8 55.48 -32.02 -1.02
C VAL A 8 54.10 -32.72 -0.98
N ALA A 9 54.06 -34.05 -0.85
CA ALA A 9 52.80 -34.77 -0.72
C ALA A 9 52.03 -34.39 0.56
N VAL A 10 52.72 -34.21 1.68
CA VAL A 10 52.09 -33.76 2.94
C VAL A 10 51.57 -32.33 2.83
N ILE A 11 52.28 -31.42 2.16
CA ILE A 11 51.81 -30.04 1.94
C ILE A 11 50.59 -30.02 1.02
N VAL A 12 50.56 -30.85 -0.04
CA VAL A 12 49.40 -30.96 -0.93
C VAL A 12 48.21 -31.55 -0.18
N VAL A 13 48.41 -32.59 0.63
CA VAL A 13 47.34 -33.18 1.45
C VAL A 13 46.83 -32.19 2.50
N LEU A 14 47.71 -31.45 3.19
CA LEU A 14 47.30 -30.42 4.14
C LEU A 14 46.63 -29.23 3.46
N GLY A 15 47.04 -28.87 2.24
CA GLY A 15 46.39 -27.84 1.42
C GLY A 15 45.00 -28.27 0.95
N VAL A 16 44.83 -29.54 0.54
CA VAL A 16 43.53 -30.11 0.16
C VAL A 16 42.63 -30.26 1.38
N VAL A 17 43.14 -30.73 2.52
CA VAL A 17 42.38 -30.83 3.77
C VAL A 17 42.02 -29.44 4.29
N GLY A 18 42.93 -28.45 4.20
CA GLY A 18 42.65 -27.05 4.53
C GLY A 18 41.60 -26.42 3.61
N TYR A 19 41.63 -26.73 2.30
CA TYR A 19 40.63 -26.28 1.31
C TYR A 19 39.27 -26.96 1.49
N VAL A 20 39.26 -28.24 1.85
CA VAL A 20 38.03 -29.00 2.16
C VAL A 20 37.46 -28.49 3.48
N MET A 21 38.26 -28.30 4.53
CA MET A 21 37.81 -27.76 5.81
C MET A 21 37.41 -26.27 5.75
N SER A 22 38.01 -25.45 4.88
CA SER A 22 37.48 -24.09 4.61
C SER A 22 36.16 -24.12 3.83
N ARG A 23 35.82 -25.24 3.18
CA ARG A 23 34.50 -25.48 2.58
C ARG A 23 33.52 -26.14 3.55
N SER A 24 33.99 -26.92 4.53
CA SER A 24 33.18 -27.65 5.51
C SER A 24 33.66 -27.38 6.95
N GLY A 25 33.02 -26.44 7.66
CA GLY A 25 33.15 -26.33 9.11
C GLY A 25 33.42 -24.93 9.65
N GLY A 26 32.45 -24.03 9.51
CA GLY A 26 32.18 -23.06 10.58
C GLY A 26 31.43 -23.76 11.74
N PRO A 27 31.31 -23.13 12.92
CA PRO A 27 30.59 -23.72 14.04
C PRO A 27 29.13 -23.95 13.66
N ALA A 28 28.65 -25.18 13.87
CA ALA A 28 27.26 -25.65 13.85
C ALA A 28 26.32 -24.90 12.89
N ASP A 29 26.11 -25.50 11.71
CA ASP A 29 25.07 -25.14 10.75
C ASP A 29 23.74 -24.78 11.46
N GLU A 30 23.34 -23.49 11.41
CA GLU A 30 21.91 -23.16 11.44
C GLU A 30 21.30 -24.04 10.34
N ALA A 31 20.37 -24.92 10.69
CA ALA A 31 19.76 -25.87 9.76
C ALA A 31 19.45 -25.15 8.44
N ALA A 32 19.95 -25.69 7.32
CA ALA A 32 19.85 -25.02 6.03
C ALA A 32 18.41 -24.52 5.81
N PRO A 33 18.21 -23.28 5.35
CA PRO A 33 16.88 -22.65 5.22
C PRO A 33 15.99 -23.33 4.15
N GLN A 34 16.36 -24.51 3.67
CA GLN A 34 15.61 -25.34 2.72
C GLN A 34 14.19 -25.66 3.18
N HIS A 35 13.96 -25.62 4.49
CA HIS A 35 12.66 -25.77 5.12
C HIS A 35 11.79 -24.50 5.07
N LEU A 36 12.23 -23.42 4.42
CA LEU A 36 11.41 -22.21 4.25
C LEU A 36 10.53 -22.28 3.00
N LEU A 37 11.02 -22.86 1.90
CA LEU A 37 10.33 -22.89 0.61
C LEU A 37 9.35 -24.06 0.49
N GLY A 38 8.11 -23.77 0.10
CA GLY A 38 7.11 -24.77 -0.27
C GLY A 38 7.28 -25.30 -1.69
N ASP A 39 6.58 -26.39 -2.01
CA ASP A 39 6.60 -27.05 -3.33
C ASP A 39 5.43 -26.66 -4.23
N ALA A 40 4.28 -26.25 -3.66
CA ALA A 40 3.07 -25.90 -4.40
C ALA A 40 3.13 -24.51 -5.07
N VAL A 41 4.04 -24.33 -6.03
CA VAL A 41 4.15 -23.11 -6.84
C VAL A 41 3.02 -23.07 -7.87
N THR A 42 2.40 -21.90 -8.04
CA THR A 42 1.33 -21.69 -9.03
C THR A 42 1.67 -20.52 -9.93
N ILE A 43 1.47 -20.67 -11.24
CA ILE A 43 1.47 -19.55 -12.19
C ILE A 43 0.02 -19.20 -12.47
N TYR A 44 -0.39 -17.99 -12.10
CA TYR A 44 -1.69 -17.45 -12.44
C TYR A 44 -1.60 -16.64 -13.73
N VAL A 45 -2.37 -17.06 -14.74
CA VAL A 45 -2.55 -16.32 -15.98
C VAL A 45 -3.83 -15.51 -15.87
N TYR A 46 -3.74 -14.18 -15.93
CA TYR A 46 -4.89 -13.32 -15.76
C TYR A 46 -5.68 -13.18 -17.05
N THR A 47 -7.00 -13.36 -16.96
CA THR A 47 -7.93 -13.19 -18.07
C THR A 47 -8.98 -12.13 -17.77
N ILE A 48 -9.43 -11.47 -18.84
CA ILE A 48 -10.62 -10.63 -18.84
C ILE A 48 -11.54 -11.17 -19.94
N ASN A 49 -12.73 -11.61 -19.56
CA ASN A 49 -13.70 -12.24 -20.45
C ASN A 49 -13.12 -13.47 -21.19
N GLY A 50 -12.31 -14.27 -20.50
CA GLY A 50 -11.65 -15.44 -21.06
C GLY A 50 -10.51 -15.12 -22.05
N VAL A 51 -10.15 -13.85 -22.23
CA VAL A 51 -8.99 -13.43 -23.04
C VAL A 51 -7.82 -13.12 -22.12
N ALA A 52 -6.66 -13.72 -22.37
CA ALA A 52 -5.44 -13.45 -21.63
C ALA A 52 -5.06 -11.97 -21.73
N THR A 53 -4.70 -11.39 -20.58
CA THR A 53 -4.24 -9.99 -20.49
C THR A 53 -2.80 -9.81 -20.96
N GLY A 54 -2.04 -10.90 -21.07
CA GLY A 54 -0.59 -10.88 -21.29
C GLY A 54 0.21 -10.72 -19.98
N GLY A 55 -0.44 -10.63 -18.82
CA GLY A 55 0.25 -10.65 -17.53
C GLY A 55 -0.26 -11.73 -16.59
N GLY A 56 0.51 -11.97 -15.53
CA GLY A 56 0.26 -13.01 -14.55
C GLY A 56 1.01 -12.80 -13.24
N THR A 57 0.92 -13.77 -12.35
CA THR A 57 1.80 -13.86 -11.17
C THR A 57 2.35 -15.25 -10.98
N LEU A 58 3.56 -15.34 -10.44
CA LEU A 58 4.09 -16.54 -9.84
C LEU A 58 3.84 -16.49 -8.33
N SER A 59 3.01 -17.40 -7.84
CA SER A 59 2.68 -17.54 -6.42
C SER A 59 3.58 -18.57 -5.77
N VAL A 60 4.35 -18.11 -4.77
CA VAL A 60 5.35 -18.90 -4.05
C VAL A 60 4.93 -19.07 -2.59
N PRO A 61 4.65 -20.31 -2.12
CA PRO A 61 4.35 -20.58 -0.72
C PRO A 61 5.62 -20.70 0.14
N PHE A 62 5.51 -20.28 1.39
CA PHE A 62 6.49 -20.56 2.44
C PHE A 62 5.90 -21.49 3.50
N ILE A 63 6.72 -22.38 4.05
CA ILE A 63 6.27 -23.42 5.00
C ILE A 63 6.81 -23.19 6.42
N ALA A 64 7.45 -22.05 6.66
CA ALA A 64 7.96 -21.64 7.97
C ALA A 64 8.05 -20.12 8.06
N ASN A 65 8.01 -19.61 9.29
CA ASN A 65 8.11 -18.17 9.60
C ASN A 65 9.56 -17.74 9.80
N THR A 66 9.89 -16.51 9.42
CA THR A 66 11.16 -15.89 9.79
C THR A 66 11.08 -14.36 9.82
N ASP A 67 11.72 -13.78 10.84
CA ASP A 67 11.83 -12.33 11.00
C ASP A 67 13.02 -11.73 10.23
N LYS A 68 13.87 -12.58 9.63
CA LYS A 68 15.00 -12.15 8.81
C LYS A 68 14.48 -11.60 7.47
N GLU A 69 15.16 -10.60 6.95
CA GLU A 69 14.93 -10.15 5.58
C GLU A 69 15.47 -11.20 4.59
N TRP A 70 14.64 -11.55 3.62
CA TRP A 70 14.99 -12.48 2.56
C TRP A 70 14.65 -11.88 1.21
N PHE A 71 15.48 -12.22 0.24
CA PHE A 71 15.30 -11.92 -1.17
C PHE A 71 15.01 -13.22 -1.90
N VAL A 72 13.89 -13.26 -2.61
CA VAL A 72 13.57 -14.36 -3.50
C VAL A 72 14.06 -14.09 -4.90
N ASN A 73 14.51 -15.14 -5.54
CA ASN A 73 14.97 -15.17 -6.91
C ASN A 73 14.33 -16.39 -7.55
N VAL A 74 13.69 -16.21 -8.70
CA VAL A 74 12.99 -17.29 -9.37
C VAL A 74 13.31 -17.30 -10.85
N LEU A 75 13.62 -18.50 -11.34
CA LEU A 75 13.79 -18.85 -12.74
C LEU A 75 12.62 -19.73 -13.16
N ALA A 76 12.07 -19.52 -14.36
CA ALA A 76 11.00 -20.33 -14.93
C ALA A 76 11.37 -20.76 -16.37
N ASP A 77 11.43 -22.07 -16.59
CA ASP A 77 11.77 -22.70 -17.87
C ASP A 77 10.56 -22.67 -18.81
N PHE A 78 10.25 -21.50 -19.35
CA PHE A 78 9.14 -21.30 -20.28
C PHE A 78 9.42 -21.87 -21.67
N ASN A 79 10.69 -22.00 -22.04
CA ASN A 79 11.10 -22.58 -23.33
C ASN A 79 11.09 -24.13 -23.30
N ASN A 80 11.01 -24.72 -22.10
CA ASN A 80 10.97 -26.15 -21.81
C ASN A 80 12.19 -26.92 -22.38
N ASP A 81 13.38 -26.31 -22.28
CA ASP A 81 14.65 -26.93 -22.67
C ASP A 81 15.28 -27.76 -21.53
N GLY A 82 14.70 -27.68 -20.33
CA GLY A 82 15.12 -28.45 -19.15
C GLY A 82 16.34 -27.87 -18.43
N THR A 83 16.79 -26.68 -18.83
CA THR A 83 17.86 -25.93 -18.19
C THR A 83 17.37 -24.56 -17.75
N PHE A 84 17.98 -23.99 -16.71
CA PHE A 84 17.67 -22.63 -16.29
C PHE A 84 18.81 -21.70 -16.73
N ASN A 85 18.46 -20.68 -17.51
CA ASN A 85 19.40 -19.71 -18.05
C ASN A 85 19.13 -18.31 -17.50
N THR A 86 20.09 -17.39 -17.70
CA THR A 86 19.96 -16.00 -17.22
C THR A 86 18.86 -15.21 -17.90
N ASP A 87 18.28 -15.69 -18.99
CA ASP A 87 17.19 -15.00 -19.68
C ASP A 87 15.81 -15.45 -19.17
N GLU A 88 15.78 -16.38 -18.22
CA GLU A 88 14.57 -17.00 -17.65
C GLU A 88 14.24 -16.48 -16.24
N TRP A 89 14.81 -15.32 -15.88
CA TRP A 89 14.46 -14.60 -14.65
C TRP A 89 13.02 -14.15 -14.69
N VAL A 90 12.24 -14.59 -13.70
CA VAL A 90 10.90 -14.07 -13.47
C VAL A 90 10.80 -13.23 -12.20
N ALA A 91 11.68 -13.48 -11.23
CA ALA A 91 11.82 -12.65 -10.04
C ALA A 91 13.29 -12.58 -9.65
N ARG A 92 13.80 -11.39 -9.33
CA ARG A 92 15.19 -11.22 -8.91
C ARG A 92 15.33 -10.21 -7.80
N ASN A 93 16.01 -10.61 -6.73
CA ASN A 93 16.19 -9.83 -5.50
C ASN A 93 14.89 -9.22 -4.97
N GLN A 94 13.76 -9.88 -5.21
CA GLN A 94 12.45 -9.40 -4.76
C GLN A 94 12.37 -9.61 -3.26
N VAL A 95 11.98 -8.60 -2.49
CA VAL A 95 11.86 -8.76 -1.04
C VAL A 95 10.72 -9.73 -0.73
N ALA A 96 10.99 -10.74 0.09
CA ALA A 96 10.03 -11.76 0.46
C ALA A 96 9.49 -11.58 1.89
N ARG A 97 8.17 -11.74 2.05
CA ARG A 97 7.47 -11.94 3.32
C ARG A 97 7.34 -13.44 3.58
N VAL A 98 8.28 -13.96 4.35
CA VAL A 98 8.40 -15.40 4.62
C VAL A 98 7.61 -15.76 5.88
N PHE A 99 6.33 -16.05 5.68
CA PHE A 99 5.43 -16.56 6.71
C PHE A 99 4.88 -17.93 6.29
N GLU A 100 4.71 -18.81 7.27
CA GLU A 100 4.15 -20.15 7.05
C GLU A 100 2.73 -20.04 6.46
N ASN A 101 2.46 -20.85 5.42
CA ASN A 101 1.20 -20.90 4.69
C ASN A 101 0.77 -19.56 4.07
N TYR A 102 1.75 -18.72 3.76
CA TYR A 102 1.53 -17.39 3.21
C TYR A 102 2.27 -17.26 1.87
N ASN A 103 1.50 -16.99 0.82
CA ASN A 103 2.07 -16.89 -0.52
C ASN A 103 2.65 -15.50 -0.78
N ASN A 104 3.69 -15.43 -1.60
CA ASN A 104 4.12 -14.19 -2.22
C ASN A 104 3.90 -14.31 -3.72
N ASN A 105 3.23 -13.32 -4.30
CA ASN A 105 2.88 -13.26 -5.71
C ASN A 105 3.82 -12.28 -6.41
N PHE A 106 4.59 -12.78 -7.37
CA PHE A 106 5.54 -11.98 -8.16
C PHE A 106 4.99 -11.77 -9.55
N VAL A 107 4.96 -10.52 -10.01
CA VAL A 107 4.45 -10.11 -11.32
C VAL A 107 5.23 -10.80 -12.44
N LEU A 108 4.50 -11.37 -13.41
CA LEU A 108 5.03 -11.95 -14.64
C LEU A 108 4.51 -11.17 -15.85
N ASP A 109 5.43 -10.86 -16.78
CA ASP A 109 5.07 -10.53 -18.16
C ASP A 109 4.98 -11.84 -18.96
N LEU A 110 3.79 -12.12 -19.49
CA LEU A 110 3.45 -13.32 -20.25
C LEU A 110 3.00 -12.97 -21.68
N SER A 111 3.25 -11.74 -22.14
CA SER A 111 2.74 -11.23 -23.42
C SER A 111 3.17 -12.06 -24.63
N ASP A 112 4.40 -12.58 -24.59
CA ASP A 112 4.98 -13.45 -25.62
C ASP A 112 4.97 -14.94 -25.24
N ILE A 113 4.32 -15.31 -24.12
CA ILE A 113 4.35 -16.67 -23.57
C ILE A 113 2.94 -17.27 -23.63
N ALA A 114 2.79 -18.35 -24.41
CA ALA A 114 1.55 -19.10 -24.48
C ALA A 114 1.54 -20.21 -23.41
N LEU A 115 0.76 -20.02 -22.35
CA LEU A 115 0.53 -21.03 -21.31
C LEU A 115 -0.90 -21.58 -21.39
N THR A 116 -1.05 -22.88 -21.11
CA THR A 116 -2.36 -23.54 -21.06
C THR A 116 -2.72 -23.91 -19.62
N GLU A 117 -3.98 -23.76 -19.23
CA GLU A 117 -4.45 -24.21 -17.91
C GLU A 117 -4.11 -25.69 -17.66
N GLY A 118 -3.57 -25.98 -16.47
CA GLY A 118 -3.11 -27.30 -16.09
C GLY A 118 -1.70 -27.67 -16.59
N GLN A 119 -1.07 -26.83 -17.41
CA GLN A 119 0.34 -27.00 -17.79
C GLN A 119 1.24 -26.96 -16.55
N GLN A 120 2.32 -27.72 -16.58
CA GLN A 120 3.40 -27.65 -15.59
C GLN A 120 4.62 -26.96 -16.20
N VAL A 121 5.19 -26.01 -15.47
CA VAL A 121 6.40 -25.27 -15.86
C VAL A 121 7.48 -25.54 -14.82
N ASN A 122 8.67 -25.95 -15.25
CA ASN A 122 9.77 -26.13 -14.31
C ASN A 122 10.23 -24.77 -13.78
N THR A 123 10.42 -24.69 -12.47
CA THR A 123 10.86 -23.48 -11.79
C THR A 123 11.98 -23.80 -10.83
N ARG A 124 12.90 -22.84 -10.66
CA ARG A 124 13.92 -22.87 -9.60
C ARG A 124 13.79 -21.62 -8.77
N MET A 125 13.48 -21.82 -7.50
CA MET A 125 13.39 -20.76 -6.51
C MET A 125 14.62 -20.77 -5.63
N VAL A 126 15.20 -19.60 -5.37
CA VAL A 126 16.31 -19.43 -4.45
C VAL A 126 16.08 -18.26 -3.53
N LEU A 127 16.08 -18.55 -2.23
CA LEU A 127 15.91 -17.60 -1.16
C LEU A 127 17.26 -17.24 -0.56
N THR A 128 17.59 -15.96 -0.55
CA THR A 128 18.91 -15.44 -0.18
C THR A 128 18.79 -14.35 0.86
N ASN A 129 19.73 -14.31 1.80
CA ASN A 129 19.78 -13.28 2.84
C ASN A 129 20.54 -12.01 2.38
N ASN A 130 21.10 -12.04 1.17
CA ASN A 130 21.79 -10.94 0.52
C ASN A 130 21.34 -10.90 -0.94
N ARG A 131 21.37 -9.71 -1.53
CA ARG A 131 21.07 -9.53 -2.96
C ARG A 131 22.12 -10.21 -3.83
N LEU A 132 21.65 -10.80 -4.91
CA LEU A 132 22.46 -11.46 -5.94
C LEU A 132 22.91 -10.46 -7.00
N GLU A 133 24.18 -10.59 -7.39
CA GLU A 133 24.80 -9.78 -8.45
C GLU A 133 24.16 -10.04 -9.82
N GLN A 134 24.41 -9.16 -10.79
CA GLN A 134 23.78 -9.18 -12.12
C GLN A 134 23.99 -10.44 -12.96
N THR A 135 25.00 -11.25 -12.64
CA THR A 135 25.42 -12.41 -13.43
C THR A 135 25.23 -13.73 -12.69
N TRP A 136 24.16 -13.88 -11.91
CA TRP A 136 23.90 -15.14 -11.21
C TRP A 136 23.32 -16.20 -12.16
N ASP A 137 23.85 -17.43 -12.08
CA ASP A 137 23.62 -18.56 -12.98
C ASP A 137 22.59 -19.57 -12.43
N GLY A 138 21.82 -19.18 -11.41
CA GLY A 138 20.86 -20.06 -10.74
C GLY A 138 21.47 -21.03 -9.73
N VAL A 139 22.78 -21.00 -9.49
CA VAL A 139 23.43 -21.85 -8.47
C VAL A 139 23.28 -21.26 -7.08
N ALA A 140 22.49 -21.91 -6.24
CA ALA A 140 22.21 -21.50 -4.87
C ALA A 140 23.50 -21.12 -4.07
N PRO A 141 23.64 -19.86 -3.62
CA PRO A 141 24.78 -19.46 -2.79
C PRO A 141 24.83 -20.20 -1.45
N LYS A 142 25.97 -20.15 -0.75
CA LYS A 142 26.03 -20.65 0.63
C LYS A 142 25.02 -19.90 1.51
N ASN A 143 24.39 -20.61 2.46
CA ASN A 143 23.36 -20.09 3.36
C ASN A 143 22.08 -19.59 2.65
N SER A 144 21.80 -20.09 1.45
CA SER A 144 20.53 -19.89 0.75
C SER A 144 19.64 -21.13 0.85
N ALA A 145 18.34 -20.94 0.62
CA ALA A 145 17.41 -22.03 0.34
C ALA A 145 17.25 -22.13 -1.18
N ALA A 146 17.13 -23.33 -1.73
CA ALA A 146 16.93 -23.52 -3.14
C ALA A 146 16.05 -24.73 -3.41
N ARG A 147 15.05 -24.54 -4.26
CA ARG A 147 14.07 -25.58 -4.55
C ARG A 147 13.66 -25.54 -6.00
N ASP A 148 13.74 -26.70 -6.63
CA ASP A 148 13.16 -26.95 -7.94
C ASP A 148 11.72 -27.42 -7.74
N SER A 149 10.79 -26.88 -8.51
CA SER A 149 9.38 -27.26 -8.49
C SER A 149 8.75 -27.22 -9.88
N GLN A 150 7.64 -27.92 -10.05
CA GLN A 150 6.79 -27.84 -11.23
C GLN A 150 5.59 -26.94 -10.91
N ALA A 151 5.67 -25.69 -11.35
CA ALA A 151 4.61 -24.72 -11.14
C ALA A 151 3.38 -25.10 -11.98
N LEU A 152 2.21 -25.16 -11.35
CA LEU A 152 0.94 -25.42 -12.02
C LEU A 152 0.40 -24.13 -12.62
N VAL A 153 0.05 -24.14 -13.90
CA VAL A 153 -0.62 -23.02 -14.57
C VAL A 153 -2.11 -23.05 -14.26
N GLN A 154 -2.65 -21.93 -13.77
CA GLN A 154 -4.06 -21.71 -13.50
C GLN A 154 -4.54 -20.41 -14.16
N THR A 155 -5.74 -20.45 -14.73
CA THR A 155 -6.40 -19.25 -15.25
C THR A 155 -7.11 -18.52 -14.12
N TYR A 156 -7.02 -17.19 -14.07
CA TYR A 156 -7.73 -16.39 -13.07
C TYR A 156 -8.48 -15.23 -13.73
N GLU A 157 -9.81 -15.32 -13.71
CA GLU A 157 -10.72 -14.37 -14.36
C GLU A 157 -11.00 -13.15 -13.50
N MET A 158 -10.79 -11.97 -14.06
CA MET A 158 -10.79 -10.71 -13.35
C MET A 158 -12.02 -9.85 -13.57
N ALA A 159 -12.77 -10.06 -14.66
CA ALA A 159 -13.72 -9.05 -15.14
C ALA A 159 -14.76 -8.60 -14.10
N ASP A 160 -15.25 -9.52 -13.27
CA ASP A 160 -16.25 -9.23 -12.23
C ASP A 160 -15.64 -8.58 -10.98
N ILE A 161 -14.38 -8.92 -10.68
CA ILE A 161 -13.66 -8.46 -9.49
C ILE A 161 -13.31 -6.98 -9.61
N ILE A 162 -12.76 -6.57 -10.77
CA ILE A 162 -12.31 -5.20 -11.06
C ILE A 162 -13.37 -4.34 -11.76
N GLY A 163 -14.62 -4.83 -11.84
CA GLY A 163 -15.74 -4.00 -12.27
C GLY A 163 -15.91 -3.78 -13.76
N ILE A 164 -15.20 -4.51 -14.61
CA ILE A 164 -15.24 -4.29 -16.06
C ILE A 164 -16.65 -4.57 -16.61
N ASN A 165 -17.37 -5.53 -16.02
CA ASN A 165 -18.70 -5.95 -16.47
C ASN A 165 -19.81 -5.78 -15.43
N VAL A 166 -19.57 -5.08 -14.32
CA VAL A 166 -20.55 -5.02 -13.22
C VAL A 166 -21.71 -4.09 -13.59
N PRO A 167 -22.96 -4.61 -13.77
CA PRO A 167 -24.09 -3.79 -14.16
C PRO A 167 -24.41 -2.73 -13.11
N GLY A 168 -24.56 -1.47 -13.52
CA GLY A 168 -24.87 -0.36 -12.63
C GLY A 168 -23.65 0.30 -11.96
N ALA A 169 -22.42 -0.10 -12.28
CA ALA A 169 -21.24 0.71 -11.96
C ALA A 169 -21.36 2.07 -12.67
N SER A 170 -21.33 3.17 -11.91
CA SER A 170 -21.47 4.52 -12.46
C SER A 170 -20.24 4.92 -13.29
N GLU A 171 -20.42 5.81 -14.27
CA GLU A 171 -19.31 6.45 -14.97
C GLU A 171 -18.41 7.26 -14.00
N ASP A 172 -18.95 7.74 -12.87
CA ASP A 172 -18.19 8.45 -11.82
C ASP A 172 -17.27 7.53 -10.99
N LEU A 173 -17.52 6.21 -10.99
CA LEU A 173 -16.61 5.21 -10.43
C LEU A 173 -15.41 4.94 -11.35
N LYS A 174 -15.49 5.41 -12.60
CA LYS A 174 -14.38 5.43 -13.56
C LYS A 174 -13.48 6.61 -13.21
N ARG A 175 -12.59 6.39 -12.26
CA ARG A 175 -11.68 7.41 -11.73
C ARG A 175 -10.88 8.01 -12.87
N GLY A 176 -11.04 9.30 -13.07
CA GLY A 176 -10.17 10.18 -13.81
C GLY A 176 -10.19 11.56 -13.16
N PRO A 177 -9.04 12.24 -13.01
CA PRO A 177 -9.09 13.61 -12.55
C PRO A 177 -9.89 14.38 -13.60
N LEU A 178 -11.05 14.92 -13.22
CA LEU A 178 -11.70 16.01 -13.94
C LEU A 178 -10.72 17.20 -14.14
N ALA A 179 -9.61 17.24 -13.38
CA ALA A 179 -8.49 18.15 -13.55
C ALA A 179 -7.47 17.76 -14.65
N ALA A 180 -7.48 16.53 -15.18
CA ALA A 180 -6.57 16.04 -16.22
C ALA A 180 -7.18 16.11 -17.63
N PHE A 181 -8.43 16.59 -17.79
CA PHE A 181 -9.09 16.76 -19.09
C PHE A 181 -8.39 17.74 -20.06
N PHE A 182 -7.34 18.44 -19.61
CA PHE A 182 -6.49 19.28 -20.45
C PHE A 182 -5.02 18.87 -20.48
N ALA A 183 -4.63 17.79 -19.79
CA ALA A 183 -3.26 17.29 -19.84
C ALA A 183 -3.14 16.22 -20.94
N PRO A 184 -2.28 16.39 -21.94
CA PRO A 184 -1.99 15.33 -22.89
C PRO A 184 -1.45 14.08 -22.17
N ILE A 185 -1.72 12.93 -22.78
CA ILE A 185 -1.20 11.56 -22.51
C ILE A 185 0.15 11.60 -21.78
N PRO A 186 0.42 10.74 -20.78
CA PRO A 186 1.72 10.68 -20.11
C PRO A 186 2.89 10.72 -21.11
N GLN A 187 3.67 11.79 -21.07
CA GLN A 187 4.68 12.07 -22.10
C GLN A 187 6.07 11.53 -21.77
N THR A 188 6.34 11.10 -20.54
CA THR A 188 7.68 10.64 -20.14
C THR A 188 7.65 9.76 -18.90
N ALA A 189 8.26 8.57 -19.01
CA ALA A 189 8.66 7.73 -17.89
C ALA A 189 10.14 8.02 -17.55
N TYR A 190 10.43 8.34 -16.29
CA TYR A 190 11.80 8.45 -15.77
C TYR A 190 12.06 7.32 -14.77
N ALA A 191 13.33 6.90 -14.65
CA ALA A 191 13.76 6.00 -13.58
C ALA A 191 13.78 6.75 -12.24
N GLN A 192 13.33 6.09 -11.17
CA GLN A 192 13.31 6.67 -9.83
C GLN A 192 14.68 6.60 -9.14
N ASP A 193 15.04 7.67 -8.42
CA ASP A 193 16.33 7.83 -7.72
C ASP A 193 16.17 7.86 -6.18
N SER A 194 15.20 7.13 -5.63
CA SER A 194 15.06 6.99 -4.17
C SER A 194 15.44 5.58 -3.71
N ASN A 195 16.37 5.48 -2.77
CA ASN A 195 16.66 4.25 -2.04
C ASN A 195 15.98 4.31 -0.68
N ILE A 196 15.02 3.43 -0.45
CA ILE A 196 14.23 3.28 0.78
C ILE A 196 14.64 1.96 1.44
N ASN A 197 14.85 2.00 2.76
CA ASN A 197 15.02 0.78 3.55
C ASN A 197 13.75 -0.07 3.51
N THR A 198 13.85 -1.36 3.79
CA THR A 198 12.67 -2.23 3.85
C THR A 198 11.83 -1.91 5.09
N PHE A 199 10.60 -1.43 4.88
CA PHE A 199 9.59 -1.21 5.91
C PHE A 199 8.44 -2.20 5.73
N ARG A 200 8.04 -2.86 6.83
CA ARG A 200 6.98 -3.87 6.83
C ARG A 200 5.92 -3.48 7.84
N GLN A 201 4.65 -3.59 7.46
CA GLN A 201 3.54 -3.53 8.41
C GLN A 201 3.45 -4.81 9.25
N PRO A 202 2.68 -4.83 10.35
CA PRO A 202 2.34 -6.07 11.04
C PRO A 202 1.71 -7.11 10.10
N PRO A 203 1.58 -8.38 10.55
CA PRO A 203 0.74 -9.35 9.86
C PRO A 203 -0.66 -8.77 9.62
N MET A 204 -1.12 -8.91 8.39
CA MET A 204 -2.40 -8.38 7.93
C MET A 204 -3.20 -9.54 7.32
N PRO A 205 -4.53 -9.58 7.50
CA PRO A 205 -5.35 -10.52 6.78
C PRO A 205 -5.25 -10.32 5.27
N ASP A 206 -5.46 -11.40 4.54
CA ASP A 206 -5.52 -11.41 3.09
C ASP A 206 -6.96 -11.71 2.64
N ILE A 207 -7.86 -10.74 2.85
CA ILE A 207 -9.27 -10.93 2.52
C ILE A 207 -9.48 -10.68 1.03
N ARG A 208 -10.03 -11.67 0.34
CA ARG A 208 -10.51 -11.55 -1.03
C ARG A 208 -11.78 -10.70 -1.10
N GLN A 209 -11.86 -9.79 -2.06
CA GLN A 209 -13.07 -8.98 -2.26
C GLN A 209 -14.19 -9.75 -2.96
N ASP A 210 -15.42 -9.31 -2.71
CA ASP A 210 -16.52 -9.44 -3.69
C ASP A 210 -16.39 -8.41 -4.82
N GLY A 211 -17.23 -8.51 -5.85
CA GLY A 211 -17.23 -7.60 -6.99
C GLY A 211 -17.29 -6.13 -6.58
N MET A 212 -16.32 -5.32 -7.03
CA MET A 212 -16.19 -3.88 -6.74
C MET A 212 -16.00 -3.48 -5.28
N GLU A 213 -15.78 -4.43 -4.37
CA GLU A 213 -15.65 -4.19 -2.92
C GLU A 213 -14.24 -3.74 -2.46
N CYS A 214 -13.28 -3.54 -3.37
CA CYS A 214 -11.87 -3.30 -3.05
C CYS A 214 -11.61 -2.32 -1.90
N THR A 215 -12.35 -1.21 -1.82
CA THR A 215 -12.19 -0.22 -0.74
C THR A 215 -12.62 -0.75 0.64
N PRO A 216 -13.88 -1.19 0.88
CA PRO A 216 -14.26 -1.85 2.13
C PRO A 216 -13.36 -3.03 2.51
N THR A 217 -12.96 -3.87 1.55
CA THR A 217 -12.10 -5.04 1.82
C THR A 217 -10.71 -4.61 2.31
N ALA A 218 -10.07 -3.68 1.61
CA ALA A 218 -8.75 -3.18 2.00
C ALA A 218 -8.79 -2.44 3.35
N THR A 219 -9.86 -1.68 3.60
CA THR A 219 -10.08 -1.05 4.90
C THR A 219 -10.24 -2.09 6.02
N ALA A 220 -10.95 -3.19 5.77
CA ALA A 220 -11.11 -4.25 6.76
C ALA A 220 -9.77 -4.94 7.10
N ASN A 221 -8.93 -5.23 6.09
CA ASN A 221 -7.57 -5.75 6.30
C ASN A 221 -6.77 -4.82 7.23
N ASN A 222 -6.74 -3.53 6.92
CA ASN A 222 -6.06 -2.50 7.71
C ASN A 222 -6.58 -2.41 9.15
N LEU A 223 -7.90 -2.31 9.34
CA LEU A 223 -8.51 -2.21 10.66
C LEU A 223 -8.24 -3.44 11.53
N ILE A 224 -8.32 -4.64 10.95
CA ILE A 224 -8.03 -5.88 11.67
C ILE A 224 -6.56 -5.91 12.09
N SER A 225 -5.63 -5.62 11.16
CA SER A 225 -4.20 -5.61 11.45
C SER A 225 -3.85 -4.60 12.56
N LEU A 226 -4.33 -3.36 12.43
CA LEU A 226 -4.09 -2.30 13.40
C LEU A 226 -4.70 -2.62 14.77
N ALA A 227 -5.93 -3.14 14.82
CA ALA A 227 -6.57 -3.54 16.07
C ALA A 227 -5.88 -4.75 16.73
N GLN A 228 -5.35 -5.70 15.94
CA GLN A 228 -4.55 -6.81 16.45
C GLN A 228 -3.25 -6.32 17.08
N GLU A 229 -2.51 -5.45 16.38
CA GLU A 229 -1.26 -4.87 16.87
C GLU A 229 -1.47 -4.13 18.20
N LYS A 230 -2.60 -3.43 18.35
CA LYS A 230 -2.96 -2.68 19.56
C LYS A 230 -3.72 -3.50 20.61
N GLY A 231 -3.84 -4.82 20.45
CA GLY A 231 -4.51 -5.70 21.42
C GLY A 231 -6.01 -5.45 21.57
N ARG A 232 -6.64 -4.78 20.60
CA ARG A 232 -8.05 -4.35 20.60
C ARG A 232 -8.88 -5.04 19.53
N ARG A 233 -8.45 -6.21 19.05
CA ARG A 233 -9.18 -7.05 18.08
C ARG A 233 -10.62 -7.37 18.51
N ASN A 234 -10.88 -7.45 19.82
CA ASN A 234 -12.21 -7.73 20.37
C ASN A 234 -13.22 -6.59 20.20
N ASP A 235 -12.73 -5.39 19.85
CA ASP A 235 -13.58 -4.21 19.61
C ASP A 235 -14.14 -4.19 18.19
N LEU A 236 -13.68 -5.11 17.33
CA LEU A 236 -14.19 -5.30 15.98
C LEU A 236 -15.06 -6.56 15.89
N PRO A 237 -16.05 -6.59 14.98
CA PRO A 237 -16.74 -7.83 14.61
C PRO A 237 -15.77 -8.99 14.36
N GLN A 238 -16.10 -10.18 14.86
CA GLN A 238 -15.19 -11.34 14.77
C GLN A 238 -15.11 -11.87 13.33
N ASN A 239 -16.22 -11.88 12.60
CA ASN A 239 -16.24 -12.23 11.19
C ASN A 239 -15.79 -11.02 10.33
N PRO A 240 -14.73 -11.15 9.52
CA PRO A 240 -14.29 -10.06 8.63
C PRO A 240 -15.38 -9.57 7.67
N GLN A 241 -16.30 -10.45 7.26
CA GLN A 241 -17.40 -10.05 6.38
C GLN A 241 -18.36 -9.07 7.04
N ASP A 242 -18.54 -9.13 8.36
CA ASP A 242 -19.40 -8.19 9.09
C ASP A 242 -18.77 -6.80 9.09
N ILE A 243 -17.45 -6.70 9.25
CA ILE A 243 -16.68 -5.46 9.15
C ILE A 243 -16.88 -4.84 7.76
N ILE A 244 -16.71 -5.65 6.71
CA ILE A 244 -16.88 -5.23 5.31
C ILE A 244 -18.30 -4.74 5.05
N ASN A 245 -19.32 -5.46 5.52
CA ASN A 245 -20.73 -5.08 5.32
C ASN A 245 -21.07 -3.76 6.02
N GLU A 246 -20.51 -3.52 7.20
CA GLU A 246 -20.65 -2.25 7.90
C GLU A 246 -19.95 -1.11 7.14
N LEU A 247 -18.70 -1.34 6.69
CA LEU A 247 -17.95 -0.36 5.90
C LEU A 247 -18.65 -0.04 4.58
N LYS A 248 -19.23 -1.03 3.89
CA LYS A 248 -20.05 -0.80 2.69
C LYS A 248 -21.19 0.19 2.95
N ARG A 249 -21.91 0.03 4.06
CA ARG A 249 -22.99 0.95 4.44
C ARG A 249 -22.44 2.35 4.71
N ASP A 250 -21.34 2.45 5.44
CA ASP A 250 -20.79 3.73 5.89
C ASP A 250 -20.14 4.53 4.76
N MET A 251 -19.52 3.83 3.82
CA MET A 251 -18.92 4.38 2.61
C MET A 251 -19.94 4.57 1.45
N GLN A 252 -21.22 4.27 1.70
CA GLN A 252 -22.29 4.36 0.70
C GLN A 252 -21.98 3.55 -0.57
N PHE A 253 -21.53 2.31 -0.37
CA PHE A 253 -21.18 1.39 -1.45
C PHE A 253 -22.35 1.20 -2.43
N HIS A 254 -22.07 1.36 -3.71
CA HIS A 254 -22.99 1.08 -4.79
C HIS A 254 -22.21 0.57 -6.01
N ASN A 255 -21.88 -0.72 -6.01
CA ASN A 255 -20.96 -1.34 -6.98
C ASN A 255 -19.61 -0.61 -7.05
N GLY A 256 -19.11 -0.20 -5.88
CA GLY A 256 -17.90 0.59 -5.71
C GLY A 256 -18.09 1.68 -4.65
N VAL A 257 -16.99 2.28 -4.22
CA VAL A 257 -16.97 3.41 -3.28
C VAL A 257 -16.36 4.63 -3.96
N LEU A 258 -17.05 5.76 -3.87
CA LEU A 258 -16.55 7.04 -4.37
C LEU A 258 -15.54 7.63 -3.40
N LEU A 259 -14.48 8.25 -3.94
CA LEU A 259 -13.35 8.79 -3.17
C LEU A 259 -13.78 9.72 -2.02
N ARG A 260 -14.81 10.55 -2.26
CA ARG A 260 -15.40 11.47 -1.27
C ARG A 260 -16.06 10.78 -0.07
N ASN A 261 -16.40 9.50 -0.19
CA ASN A 261 -17.06 8.72 0.86
C ASN A 261 -16.08 7.85 1.66
N ILE A 262 -14.82 7.75 1.25
CA ILE A 262 -13.85 6.86 1.89
C ILE A 262 -13.53 7.34 3.32
N ILE A 263 -13.11 8.60 3.47
CA ILE A 263 -12.73 9.16 4.78
C ILE A 263 -13.93 9.18 5.72
N SER A 264 -15.04 9.79 5.30
CA SER A 264 -16.25 9.89 6.12
C SER A 264 -16.82 8.52 6.51
N GLY A 265 -16.75 7.53 5.61
CA GLY A 265 -17.15 6.15 5.92
C GLY A 265 -16.24 5.48 6.96
N LYS A 266 -14.91 5.66 6.86
CA LYS A 266 -13.95 5.17 7.86
C LYS A 266 -14.16 5.82 9.21
N GLU A 267 -14.37 7.14 9.25
CA GLU A 267 -14.64 7.90 10.48
C GLU A 267 -15.93 7.45 11.14
N ALA A 268 -17.01 7.25 10.37
CA ALA A 268 -18.28 6.74 10.88
C ALA A 268 -18.14 5.33 11.46
N PHE A 269 -17.36 4.46 10.82
CA PHE A 269 -17.06 3.12 11.34
C PHE A 269 -16.25 3.20 12.65
N ALA A 270 -15.16 3.97 12.66
CA ALA A 270 -14.32 4.14 13.84
C ALA A 270 -15.10 4.71 15.03
N GLN A 271 -15.96 5.70 14.78
CA GLN A 271 -16.83 6.29 15.80
C GLN A 271 -17.83 5.27 16.37
N ARG A 272 -18.47 4.46 15.53
CA ARG A 272 -19.43 3.44 15.98
C ARG A 272 -18.80 2.41 16.90
N HIS A 273 -17.57 2.00 16.60
CA HIS A 273 -16.83 0.98 17.35
C HIS A 273 -15.91 1.58 18.43
N ASN A 274 -16.00 2.89 18.68
CA ASN A 274 -15.18 3.60 19.67
C ASN A 274 -13.67 3.32 19.49
N LEU A 275 -13.23 3.34 18.23
CA LEU A 275 -11.86 3.14 17.82
C LEU A 275 -11.16 4.50 17.73
N PRO A 276 -10.09 4.74 18.49
CA PRO A 276 -9.29 5.95 18.40
C PRO A 276 -8.38 5.86 17.18
N ILE A 277 -8.97 5.91 15.98
CA ILE A 277 -8.26 5.82 14.70
C ILE A 277 -8.50 7.12 13.95
N LEU A 278 -7.42 7.76 13.51
CA LEU A 278 -7.48 8.88 12.59
C LEU A 278 -7.11 8.40 11.19
N THR A 279 -7.88 8.86 10.20
CA THR A 279 -7.58 8.61 8.79
C THR A 279 -7.15 9.92 8.15
N GLU A 280 -5.96 9.95 7.54
CA GLU A 280 -5.53 11.04 6.66
C GLU A 280 -5.45 10.56 5.21
N ARG A 281 -5.63 11.49 4.28
CA ARG A 281 -5.43 11.26 2.85
C ARG A 281 -4.26 12.09 2.37
N ILE A 282 -3.33 11.46 1.67
CA ILE A 282 -2.21 12.12 1.01
C ILE A 282 -2.40 11.91 -0.49
N ASP A 283 -2.49 13.02 -1.25
CA ASP A 283 -2.62 13.02 -2.70
C ASP A 283 -1.26 13.05 -3.39
N ASN A 284 -1.15 12.36 -4.54
CA ASN A 284 0.11 12.19 -5.29
C ASN A 284 1.28 11.72 -4.39
N PRO A 285 1.09 10.64 -3.61
CA PRO A 285 2.09 10.21 -2.65
C PRO A 285 3.33 9.65 -3.35
N THR A 286 4.45 9.74 -2.65
CA THR A 286 5.70 9.07 -3.01
C THR A 286 5.86 7.77 -2.23
N ALA A 287 6.77 6.91 -2.67
CA ALA A 287 7.16 5.73 -1.88
C ALA A 287 7.69 6.10 -0.47
N GLN A 288 8.27 7.30 -0.31
CA GLN A 288 8.72 7.81 0.98
C GLN A 288 7.57 8.17 1.92
N ASP A 289 6.43 8.64 1.41
CA ASP A 289 5.25 8.92 2.23
C ASP A 289 4.67 7.63 2.82
N ILE A 290 4.64 6.56 2.02
CA ILE A 290 4.26 5.21 2.46
C ILE A 290 5.22 4.72 3.55
N ALA A 291 6.53 4.80 3.31
CA ALA A 291 7.54 4.40 4.27
C ALA A 291 7.41 5.17 5.60
N SER A 292 7.18 6.48 5.52
CA SER A 292 7.02 7.35 6.69
C SER A 292 5.76 7.02 7.48
N ALA A 293 4.65 6.66 6.82
CA ALA A 293 3.43 6.20 7.48
C ALA A 293 3.64 4.86 8.20
N ILE A 294 4.25 3.87 7.54
CA ILE A 294 4.55 2.57 8.15
C ILE A 294 5.48 2.73 9.36
N ASN A 295 6.52 3.57 9.24
CA ASN A 295 7.45 3.83 10.33
C ASN A 295 6.81 4.50 11.55
N ARG A 296 5.67 5.19 11.38
CA ARG A 296 4.86 5.73 12.49
C ARG A 296 3.95 4.68 13.15
N GLY A 297 3.98 3.43 12.71
CA GLY A 297 3.06 2.39 13.18
C GLY A 297 1.63 2.57 12.66
N CYS A 298 1.48 3.22 11.51
CA CYS A 298 0.19 3.35 10.83
C CYS A 298 0.05 2.30 9.73
N VAL A 299 -1.19 1.94 9.42
CA VAL A 299 -1.53 1.11 8.26
C VAL A 299 -1.91 2.01 7.08
N VAL A 300 -1.72 1.52 5.86
CA VAL A 300 -1.81 2.32 4.63
C VAL A 300 -2.62 1.56 3.60
N GLU A 301 -3.59 2.24 2.98
CA GLU A 301 -4.18 1.81 1.71
C GLU A 301 -3.61 2.62 0.56
N LEU A 302 -3.34 1.93 -0.55
CA LEU A 302 -2.99 2.56 -1.81
C LEU A 302 -4.24 2.71 -2.67
N SER A 303 -4.50 3.93 -3.11
CA SER A 303 -5.49 4.21 -4.13
C SER A 303 -4.79 4.30 -5.48
N MET A 304 -5.31 3.53 -6.44
CA MET A 304 -4.82 3.52 -7.82
C MET A 304 -5.91 4.03 -8.78
N ALA A 305 -5.46 4.76 -9.79
CA ALA A 305 -6.26 5.14 -10.95
C ALA A 305 -5.71 4.44 -12.20
N TRP A 306 -6.60 3.87 -13.01
CA TRP A 306 -6.23 3.08 -14.17
C TRP A 306 -6.71 3.71 -15.47
N VAL A 307 -5.80 3.84 -16.43
CA VAL A 307 -6.04 4.40 -17.76
C VAL A 307 -5.88 3.29 -18.78
N ARG A 308 -6.89 3.03 -19.63
CA ARG A 308 -6.76 2.02 -20.70
C ARG A 308 -5.87 2.53 -21.83
N SER A 309 -5.02 1.65 -22.35
CA SER A 309 -4.12 1.92 -23.48
C SER A 309 -4.85 2.44 -24.73
N ARG A 310 -6.02 1.88 -25.05
CA ARG A 310 -6.76 2.16 -26.30
C ARG A 310 -7.60 3.44 -26.28
N SER A 311 -8.06 3.89 -25.13
CA SER A 311 -8.94 5.07 -25.02
C SER A 311 -8.22 6.32 -24.52
N GLY A 312 -7.08 6.17 -23.83
CA GLY A 312 -6.45 7.29 -23.11
C GLY A 312 -7.33 7.90 -22.04
N HIS A 313 -8.45 7.23 -21.68
CA HIS A 313 -9.40 7.69 -20.69
C HIS A 313 -9.24 6.91 -19.39
N PRO A 314 -9.26 7.61 -18.24
CA PRO A 314 -9.29 6.97 -16.95
C PRO A 314 -10.60 6.16 -16.82
N ASN A 315 -10.50 4.88 -16.49
CA ASN A 315 -11.59 3.93 -16.76
C ASN A 315 -12.07 3.17 -15.53
N THR A 316 -11.24 3.05 -14.48
CA THR A 316 -11.61 2.42 -13.20
C THR A 316 -10.59 2.80 -12.12
N GLY A 317 -10.91 2.51 -10.87
CA GLY A 317 -10.04 2.69 -9.72
C GLY A 317 -9.91 1.41 -8.92
N HIS A 318 -8.83 1.30 -8.17
CA HIS A 318 -8.59 0.16 -7.29
C HIS A 318 -8.00 0.62 -5.96
N VAL A 319 -8.30 -0.11 -4.88
CA VAL A 319 -7.74 0.17 -3.55
C VAL A 319 -7.22 -1.13 -2.96
N VAL A 320 -5.97 -1.10 -2.51
CA VAL A 320 -5.26 -2.26 -1.95
C VAL A 320 -4.65 -1.92 -0.60
N SER A 321 -4.39 -2.92 0.23
CA SER A 321 -3.77 -2.72 1.55
C SER A 321 -2.25 -2.87 1.44
N VAL A 322 -1.47 -1.96 2.02
CA VAL A 322 -0.02 -2.03 1.95
C VAL A 322 0.52 -2.98 3.00
N ALA A 323 1.26 -3.99 2.59
CA ALA A 323 2.01 -4.88 3.48
C ALA A 323 3.44 -4.35 3.72
N GLY A 324 4.02 -3.60 2.79
CA GLY A 324 5.36 -3.05 2.95
C GLY A 324 5.84 -2.20 1.77
N VAL A 325 7.00 -1.57 1.96
CA VAL A 325 7.71 -0.84 0.91
C VAL A 325 9.21 -1.07 1.07
N SER A 326 9.92 -1.17 -0.04
CA SER A 326 11.37 -1.38 -0.07
C SER A 326 11.95 -0.90 -1.40
N THR A 327 13.26 -0.77 -1.52
CA THR A 327 13.90 -0.57 -2.83
C THR A 327 14.73 -1.78 -3.19
N ALA A 328 14.40 -2.51 -4.25
CA ALA A 328 15.18 -3.63 -4.79
C ALA A 328 15.75 -3.29 -6.17
N ASN A 329 17.03 -3.62 -6.41
CA ASN A 329 17.69 -3.36 -7.70
C ASN A 329 17.60 -1.90 -8.20
N GLY A 330 17.54 -0.92 -7.30
CA GLY A 330 17.37 0.50 -7.65
C GLY A 330 15.94 0.88 -8.05
N VAL A 331 14.97 -0.02 -7.85
CA VAL A 331 13.55 0.21 -8.12
C VAL A 331 12.79 0.11 -6.80
N ASN A 332 11.91 1.07 -6.54
CA ASN A 332 11.01 0.99 -5.40
C ASN A 332 9.96 -0.10 -5.65
N GLN A 333 9.68 -0.88 -4.61
CA GLN A 333 8.71 -1.96 -4.62
C GLN A 333 7.72 -1.75 -3.50
N ILE A 334 6.46 -1.96 -3.81
CA ILE A 334 5.37 -2.01 -2.84
C ILE A 334 4.88 -3.44 -2.72
N GLN A 335 4.78 -3.90 -1.48
CA GLN A 335 4.14 -5.16 -1.15
C GLN A 335 2.72 -4.86 -0.71
N VAL A 336 1.73 -5.54 -1.27
CA VAL A 336 0.32 -5.28 -1.01
C VAL A 336 -0.47 -6.57 -0.83
N HIS A 337 -1.55 -6.48 -0.06
CA HIS A 337 -2.69 -7.36 -0.19
C HIS A 337 -3.65 -6.74 -1.19
N ASP A 338 -3.61 -7.22 -2.43
CA ASP A 338 -4.57 -6.86 -3.44
C ASP A 338 -5.78 -7.79 -3.30
N PRO A 339 -6.96 -7.29 -2.90
CA PRO A 339 -8.10 -8.15 -2.68
C PRO A 339 -8.64 -8.77 -4.00
N ALA A 340 -8.19 -8.27 -5.15
CA ALA A 340 -8.58 -8.73 -6.48
C ALA A 340 -7.75 -9.93 -6.97
N THR A 341 -6.54 -10.12 -6.45
CA THR A 341 -5.59 -11.16 -6.89
C THR A 341 -5.82 -12.48 -6.14
N PRO A 342 -5.18 -13.58 -6.56
CA PRO A 342 -5.09 -14.80 -5.76
C PRO A 342 -4.44 -14.54 -4.40
N SER A 343 -4.80 -15.33 -3.40
CA SER A 343 -4.31 -15.15 -2.03
C SER A 343 -2.77 -15.11 -1.95
N GLY A 344 -2.26 -14.13 -1.20
CA GLY A 344 -0.86 -13.86 -0.98
C GLY A 344 -0.57 -12.37 -0.79
N VAL A 345 0.71 -12.04 -0.74
CA VAL A 345 1.19 -10.66 -0.89
C VAL A 345 1.74 -10.47 -2.27
N ASP A 346 1.16 -9.55 -3.03
CA ASP A 346 1.66 -9.12 -4.32
C ASP A 346 2.80 -8.12 -4.14
N THR A 347 3.82 -8.23 -5.00
CA THR A 347 4.91 -7.25 -5.08
C THR A 347 4.81 -6.50 -6.41
N TYR A 348 4.58 -5.19 -6.36
CA TYR A 348 4.55 -4.33 -7.54
C TYR A 348 5.75 -3.39 -7.56
N ASP A 349 6.32 -3.22 -8.74
CA ASP A 349 7.39 -2.26 -8.98
C ASP A 349 6.83 -0.87 -9.30
N LEU A 350 7.35 0.14 -8.60
CA LEU A 350 7.20 1.55 -8.93
C LEU A 350 8.33 1.95 -9.88
N SER A 351 8.14 1.62 -11.15
CA SER A 351 9.21 1.61 -12.15
C SER A 351 9.20 2.81 -13.10
N PHE A 352 8.16 3.64 -13.05
CA PHE A 352 8.03 4.80 -13.91
C PHE A 352 7.22 5.90 -13.24
N GLU A 353 7.42 7.15 -13.68
CA GLU A 353 6.55 8.26 -13.33
C GLU A 353 5.47 8.47 -14.40
N VAL A 354 4.27 8.82 -13.99
CA VAL A 354 3.19 9.31 -14.87
C VAL A 354 3.08 10.81 -14.68
N GLN A 355 3.17 11.57 -15.77
CA GLN A 355 3.00 13.02 -15.74
C GLN A 355 1.64 13.42 -16.32
N ALA A 356 0.86 14.20 -15.57
CA ALA A 356 -0.37 14.83 -16.06
C ALA A 356 -0.34 16.34 -15.75
N GLY A 357 0.02 17.13 -16.76
CA GLY A 357 0.28 18.56 -16.59
C GLY A 357 1.54 18.78 -15.74
N GLU A 358 1.41 19.55 -14.66
CA GLU A 358 2.49 19.80 -13.70
C GLU A 358 2.57 18.72 -12.60
N ARG A 359 1.59 17.82 -12.51
CA ARG A 359 1.56 16.76 -11.50
C ARG A 359 2.30 15.53 -11.97
N LYS A 360 3.01 14.91 -11.04
CA LYS A 360 3.70 13.63 -11.20
C LYS A 360 3.08 12.60 -10.27
N PHE A 361 2.97 11.38 -10.75
CA PHE A 361 2.40 10.25 -10.01
C PHE A 361 3.35 9.05 -10.12
N GLU A 362 3.36 8.25 -9.07
CA GLU A 362 4.04 6.96 -9.03
C GLU A 362 3.30 5.95 -9.91
N GLY A 363 3.95 5.48 -10.98
CA GLY A 363 3.44 4.47 -11.88
C GLY A 363 3.63 3.06 -11.33
N VAL A 364 2.60 2.23 -11.43
CA VAL A 364 2.59 0.85 -10.93
C VAL A 364 2.58 -0.11 -12.11
N ASN A 365 3.53 -1.05 -12.15
CA ASN A 365 3.45 -2.16 -13.09
C ASN A 365 2.41 -3.18 -12.61
N TYR A 366 1.16 -2.98 -13.04
CA TYR A 366 0.03 -3.80 -12.64
C TYR A 366 -0.24 -4.89 -13.69
N PRO A 367 0.04 -6.18 -13.41
CA PRO A 367 0.06 -7.25 -14.43
C PRO A 367 -1.30 -7.53 -15.07
N MET A 368 -2.38 -7.08 -14.44
CA MET A 368 -3.74 -7.44 -14.85
C MET A 368 -4.38 -6.37 -15.77
N TRP A 369 -3.65 -5.30 -16.10
CA TRP A 369 -4.20 -4.15 -16.79
C TRP A 369 -3.48 -3.83 -18.11
N ASP A 370 -4.24 -3.86 -19.21
CA ASP A 370 -3.82 -3.36 -20.54
C ASP A 370 -3.86 -1.83 -20.56
N GLY A 371 -2.89 -1.20 -19.88
CA GLY A 371 -2.77 0.25 -19.80
C GLY A 371 -1.83 0.72 -18.69
N VAL A 372 -2.06 1.95 -18.23
CA VAL A 372 -1.24 2.58 -17.19
C VAL A 372 -2.02 2.60 -15.87
N ALA A 373 -1.41 2.10 -14.80
CA ALA A 373 -1.86 2.30 -13.43
C ALA A 373 -0.92 3.25 -12.70
N PHE A 374 -1.46 4.16 -11.89
CA PHE A 374 -0.66 5.04 -11.04
C PHE A 374 -1.35 5.29 -9.70
N ILE A 375 -0.55 5.61 -8.69
CA ILE A 375 -1.03 5.92 -7.34
C ILE A 375 -1.51 7.36 -7.31
N ASP A 376 -2.81 7.56 -7.08
CA ASP A 376 -3.41 8.90 -7.01
C ASP A 376 -3.55 9.42 -5.58
N ALA A 377 -3.69 8.52 -4.60
CA ALA A 377 -3.72 8.84 -3.18
C ALA A 377 -3.26 7.66 -2.31
N ILE A 378 -2.88 7.95 -1.08
CA ILE A 378 -2.85 6.96 0.01
C ILE A 378 -3.80 7.38 1.12
N PHE A 379 -4.39 6.39 1.79
CA PHE A 379 -5.12 6.59 3.04
C PHE A 379 -4.32 5.99 4.18
N VAL A 380 -3.92 6.82 5.13
CA VAL A 380 -3.12 6.39 6.28
C VAL A 380 -4.03 6.35 7.50
N GLN A 381 -4.16 5.18 8.10
CA GLN A 381 -4.92 4.99 9.33
C GLN A 381 -3.96 4.76 10.49
N CYS A 382 -3.96 5.69 11.43
CA CYS A 382 -3.12 5.64 12.61
C CYS A 382 -3.99 5.44 13.84
N TRP A 383 -3.57 4.54 14.73
CA TRP A 383 -4.10 4.52 16.07
C TRP A 383 -3.63 5.77 16.80
N THR A 384 -4.55 6.62 17.26
CA THR A 384 -4.21 7.77 18.08
C THR A 384 -3.88 7.26 19.47
N GLY A 385 -2.60 6.97 19.71
CA GLY A 385 -2.14 6.48 21.00
C GLY A 385 -2.25 7.56 22.07
N VAL A 386 -2.76 7.18 23.23
CA VAL A 386 -2.30 7.72 24.53
C VAL A 386 -0.81 7.30 24.77
N GLU A 387 -0.17 6.59 23.86
CA GLU A 387 1.26 6.22 23.91
C GLU A 387 2.24 7.35 23.54
N HIS A 388 1.77 8.58 23.31
CA HIS A 388 2.61 9.78 23.50
C HIS A 388 2.72 10.22 24.97
N ALA A 389 2.04 9.53 25.91
CA ALA A 389 2.09 9.83 27.33
C ALA A 389 3.12 8.99 28.10
N THR A 390 4.38 8.89 27.65
CA THR A 390 5.52 8.58 28.54
C THR A 390 6.86 8.78 27.81
N THR A 391 7.18 10.02 27.45
CA THR A 391 8.51 10.66 27.64
C THR A 391 8.59 11.92 26.80
N GLY A 392 8.59 13.08 27.46
CA GLY A 392 8.83 14.38 26.82
C GLY A 392 7.66 15.34 27.01
N THR A 393 7.85 16.31 27.89
CA THR A 393 6.90 17.35 28.26
C THR A 393 6.66 18.37 27.15
N THR A 394 5.85 18.01 26.16
CA THR A 394 5.18 18.97 25.27
C THR A 394 3.82 18.37 24.85
N PRO A 395 2.69 19.06 25.10
CA PRO A 395 1.38 18.60 24.63
C PRO A 395 1.39 18.48 23.10
N ASP A 396 1.10 17.29 22.58
CA ASP A 396 0.83 17.09 21.15
C ASP A 396 -0.36 17.99 20.77
N THR A 397 -0.07 18.99 19.95
CA THR A 397 -1.02 20.01 19.54
C THR A 397 -0.99 20.16 18.03
N SER A 398 -2.18 20.22 17.44
CA SER A 398 -2.36 20.52 16.01
C SER A 398 -2.52 22.02 15.84
N ARG A 399 -1.74 22.61 14.95
CA ARG A 399 -1.82 24.04 14.64
C ARG A 399 -2.97 24.32 13.68
N VAL A 400 -3.96 25.09 14.10
CA VAL A 400 -5.18 25.42 13.35
C VAL A 400 -5.30 26.93 13.20
N GLU A 401 -5.64 27.39 12.00
CA GLU A 401 -5.99 28.79 11.76
C GLU A 401 -7.45 29.03 12.20
N ALA A 402 -7.66 29.98 13.10
CA ALA A 402 -8.95 30.28 13.69
C ALA A 402 -9.32 31.76 13.54
N LEU A 403 -10.61 32.03 13.30
CA LEU A 403 -11.21 33.35 13.43
C LEU A 403 -11.56 33.59 14.90
N VAL A 404 -11.16 34.76 15.43
CA VAL A 404 -11.48 35.16 16.80
C VAL A 404 -12.76 36.00 16.79
N ILE A 405 -13.86 35.40 17.24
CA ILE A 405 -15.19 36.01 17.22
C ILE A 405 -15.74 36.03 18.65
N ASN A 406 -16.07 37.21 19.16
CA ASN A 406 -16.57 37.40 20.53
C ASN A 406 -15.71 36.72 21.63
N GLY A 407 -14.39 36.65 21.40
CA GLY A 407 -13.43 36.01 22.32
C GLY A 407 -13.33 34.49 22.19
N GLY A 408 -14.16 33.85 21.37
CA GLY A 408 -14.04 32.44 20.99
C GLY A 408 -13.15 32.23 19.77
N TYR A 409 -12.59 31.03 19.63
CA TYR A 409 -11.65 30.65 18.58
C TYR A 409 -12.28 29.60 17.67
N TYR A 410 -12.69 30.00 16.47
CA TYR A 410 -13.45 29.16 15.55
C TYR A 410 -12.56 28.77 14.36
N PRO A 411 -12.33 27.47 14.08
CA PRO A 411 -11.57 27.07 12.91
C PRO A 411 -12.08 27.72 11.62
N LYS A 412 -11.17 28.39 10.92
CA LYS A 412 -11.47 29.18 9.71
C LYS A 412 -12.10 28.34 8.61
N SER A 413 -11.85 27.02 8.61
CA SER A 413 -12.45 26.05 7.69
C SER A 413 -13.98 25.98 7.73
N GLN A 414 -14.62 26.44 8.81
CA GLN A 414 -16.09 26.51 8.91
C GLN A 414 -16.68 27.75 8.21
N PHE A 415 -15.84 28.65 7.70
CA PHE A 415 -16.23 29.91 7.09
C PHE A 415 -15.85 29.94 5.60
N HIS A 416 -16.56 30.76 4.84
CA HIS A 416 -16.21 31.12 3.48
C HIS A 416 -16.16 32.63 3.33
N ALA A 417 -15.22 33.09 2.50
CA ALA A 417 -15.10 34.49 2.15
C ALA A 417 -16.12 34.84 1.06
N ALA A 418 -16.96 35.84 1.30
CA ALA A 418 -17.78 36.46 0.27
C ALA A 418 -17.07 37.66 -0.34
N SER A 419 -17.31 37.88 -1.64
CA SER A 419 -16.89 39.09 -2.33
C SER A 419 -17.71 40.30 -1.86
N PRO A 420 -17.22 41.54 -2.06
CA PRO A 420 -17.99 42.73 -1.73
C PRO A 420 -19.37 42.72 -2.38
N ASP A 421 -20.40 42.92 -1.57
CA ASP A 421 -21.81 42.91 -1.97
C ASP A 421 -22.60 44.02 -1.25
N ARG A 422 -23.63 43.67 -0.46
CA ARG A 422 -24.24 44.56 0.54
C ARG A 422 -23.28 44.94 1.66
N CYS A 423 -22.19 44.20 1.84
CA CYS A 423 -21.01 44.67 2.54
C CYS A 423 -19.99 45.21 1.52
N ASN A 424 -19.62 46.49 1.61
CA ASN A 424 -18.68 47.16 0.70
C ASN A 424 -17.20 46.66 0.81
N ALA A 425 -16.97 45.43 1.27
CA ALA A 425 -15.69 44.76 1.38
C ALA A 425 -15.88 43.24 1.42
N SER A 426 -14.82 42.48 1.19
CA SER A 426 -14.86 41.03 1.42
C SER A 426 -15.08 40.73 2.90
N HIS A 427 -15.87 39.71 3.22
CA HIS A 427 -16.32 39.43 4.58
C HIS A 427 -16.60 37.92 4.78
N TRP A 428 -16.71 37.50 6.03
CA TRP A 428 -16.86 36.10 6.43
C TRP A 428 -18.32 35.69 6.61
N HIS A 429 -18.71 34.59 5.97
CA HIS A 429 -20.00 33.93 6.16
C HIS A 429 -19.80 32.45 6.53
N ALA A 430 -20.86 31.82 7.04
CA ALA A 430 -20.93 30.37 7.24
C ALA A 430 -22.29 29.85 6.79
N GLY A 431 -22.34 28.58 6.33
CA GLY A 431 -23.58 27.94 5.88
C GLY A 431 -24.55 27.56 7.00
N GLY A 432 -24.14 27.73 8.27
CA GLY A 432 -24.91 27.35 9.45
C GLY A 432 -24.24 27.82 10.75
N THR A 433 -24.59 27.18 11.86
CA THR A 433 -23.92 27.41 13.14
C THR A 433 -22.49 26.90 13.08
N VAL A 434 -21.55 27.73 13.50
CA VAL A 434 -20.12 27.41 13.62
C VAL A 434 -19.75 27.18 15.09
N TYR A 435 -18.75 26.35 15.33
CA TYR A 435 -18.33 25.92 16.66
C TYR A 435 -16.85 26.22 16.88
N GLY A 436 -16.52 26.71 18.07
CA GLY A 436 -15.20 27.21 18.43
C GLY A 436 -14.84 26.83 19.86
N LEU A 437 -13.58 27.02 20.24
CA LEU A 437 -13.14 26.89 21.63
C LEU A 437 -13.37 28.20 22.37
N LYS A 438 -13.86 28.12 23.61
CA LYS A 438 -14.08 29.31 24.45
C LYS A 438 -12.77 30.06 24.75
N THR A 439 -11.69 29.33 24.95
CA THR A 439 -10.32 29.86 25.09
C THR A 439 -9.33 28.87 24.46
N LYS A 440 -8.10 29.30 24.15
CA LYS A 440 -7.06 28.46 23.53
C LYS A 440 -6.74 27.17 24.30
N THR A 441 -6.97 27.16 25.62
CA THR A 441 -6.60 26.06 26.51
C THR A 441 -7.81 25.32 27.09
N SER A 442 -9.04 25.70 26.71
CA SER A 442 -10.27 25.10 27.22
C SER A 442 -10.84 24.09 26.23
N THR A 443 -11.55 23.09 26.76
CA THR A 443 -12.38 22.13 26.00
C THR A 443 -13.84 22.58 25.90
N ASP A 444 -14.21 23.70 26.52
CA ASP A 444 -15.56 24.27 26.42
C ASP A 444 -15.82 24.75 24.98
N ILE A 445 -16.89 24.24 24.38
CA ILE A 445 -17.32 24.63 23.04
C ILE A 445 -18.25 25.83 23.11
N VAL A 446 -17.92 26.86 22.33
CA VAL A 446 -18.80 27.98 22.02
C VAL A 446 -19.33 27.81 20.61
N ASN A 447 -20.49 28.40 20.34
CA ASN A 447 -21.07 28.40 19.00
C ASN A 447 -21.45 29.82 18.59
N ALA A 448 -21.54 30.06 17.30
CA ALA A 448 -22.04 31.29 16.74
C ALA A 448 -22.83 31.00 15.47
N THR A 449 -23.87 31.77 15.22
CA THR A 449 -24.57 31.78 13.94
C THR A 449 -24.30 33.11 13.29
N ASP A 450 -24.31 33.14 11.96
CA ASP A 450 -24.11 34.37 11.20
C ASP A 450 -25.05 35.47 11.69
N PRO A 451 -24.52 36.56 12.30
CA PRO A 451 -25.35 37.59 12.88
C PRO A 451 -25.94 38.52 11.81
N ASN A 452 -25.36 38.58 10.61
CA ASN A 452 -25.76 39.48 9.54
C ASN A 452 -25.72 38.76 8.17
N PRO A 453 -26.54 37.72 7.94
CA PRO A 453 -26.46 36.86 6.76
C PRO A 453 -26.83 37.54 5.44
N THR A 454 -27.28 38.79 5.48
CA THR A 454 -27.63 39.60 4.29
C THR A 454 -26.75 40.84 4.13
N SER A 455 -25.68 40.94 4.91
CA SER A 455 -24.71 42.04 4.92
C SER A 455 -23.35 41.47 5.33
N CYS A 456 -22.55 42.16 6.14
CA CYS A 456 -21.16 41.81 6.44
C CYS A 456 -20.93 40.50 7.25
N GLY A 457 -21.91 39.61 7.37
CA GLY A 457 -21.76 38.31 8.03
C GLY A 457 -21.18 38.40 9.44
N PHE A 458 -20.11 37.64 9.68
CA PHE A 458 -19.30 37.67 10.91
C PHE A 458 -18.30 38.84 10.98
N GLY A 459 -18.19 39.65 9.92
CA GLY A 459 -17.31 40.81 9.83
C GLY A 459 -16.46 40.80 8.55
N LYS A 460 -15.88 41.96 8.23
CA LYS A 460 -15.00 42.09 7.05
C LYS A 460 -13.68 41.35 7.25
N ILE A 461 -13.14 40.85 6.15
CA ILE A 461 -11.79 40.28 6.12
C ILE A 461 -10.80 41.38 6.48
N GLY A 462 -9.92 41.10 7.45
CA GLY A 462 -8.99 42.07 8.03
C GLY A 462 -9.54 42.86 9.23
N GLU A 463 -10.86 42.86 9.47
CA GLU A 463 -11.47 43.38 10.71
C GLU A 463 -11.73 42.26 11.73
N VAL A 464 -11.99 41.03 11.26
CA VAL A 464 -12.06 39.82 12.10
C VAL A 464 -10.63 39.31 12.34
N PRO A 465 -10.14 39.24 13.60
CA PRO A 465 -8.80 38.75 13.87
C PRO A 465 -8.65 37.27 13.51
N GLU A 466 -7.51 36.95 12.90
CA GLU A 466 -7.12 35.58 12.55
C GLU A 466 -5.89 35.21 13.38
N GLU A 467 -5.94 34.06 14.04
CA GLU A 467 -4.84 33.56 14.85
C GLU A 467 -4.59 32.08 14.58
N PHE A 468 -3.31 31.68 14.62
CA PHE A 468 -2.97 30.27 14.75
C PHE A 468 -3.08 29.86 16.21
N ILE A 469 -3.86 28.82 16.47
CA ILE A 469 -3.98 28.17 17.77
C ILE A 469 -3.46 26.76 17.70
N ASP A 470 -2.79 26.33 18.77
CA ASP A 470 -2.34 24.96 18.95
C ASP A 470 -3.43 24.24 19.77
N ILE A 471 -4.16 23.32 19.16
CA ILE A 471 -5.25 22.58 19.81
C ILE A 471 -4.82 21.17 20.16
N THR A 472 -5.15 20.72 21.36
CA THR A 472 -4.89 19.32 21.76
C THR A 472 -5.88 18.37 21.11
N PHE A 473 -5.57 17.08 21.11
CA PHE A 473 -6.47 16.03 20.65
C PHE A 473 -7.84 16.03 21.37
N GLU A 474 -7.86 16.36 22.67
CA GLU A 474 -9.10 16.47 23.45
C GLU A 474 -9.96 17.64 22.94
N GLN A 475 -9.34 18.80 22.70
CA GLN A 475 -10.02 19.98 22.18
C GLN A 475 -10.55 19.76 20.76
N SER A 476 -9.80 19.08 19.89
CA SER A 476 -10.28 18.75 18.54
C SER A 476 -11.48 17.79 18.59
N THR A 477 -11.45 16.82 19.50
CA THR A 477 -12.53 15.84 19.67
C THR A 477 -13.84 16.49 20.14
N GLU A 478 -13.77 17.39 21.13
CA GLU A 478 -14.96 18.12 21.58
C GLU A 478 -15.50 19.07 20.51
N LEU A 479 -14.63 19.69 19.72
CA LEU A 479 -15.05 20.62 18.68
C LEU A 479 -15.78 19.89 17.53
N ILE A 480 -15.24 18.77 17.05
CA ILE A 480 -15.80 18.00 15.93
C ILE A 480 -17.18 17.44 16.25
N LYS A 481 -17.45 17.01 17.50
CA LYS A 481 -18.78 16.50 17.92
C LYS A 481 -19.92 17.46 17.64
N ASN A 482 -19.62 18.76 17.59
CA ASN A 482 -20.62 19.80 17.49
C ASN A 482 -20.80 20.33 16.07
N ILE A 483 -19.84 20.10 15.16
CA ILE A 483 -19.90 20.58 13.78
C ILE A 483 -20.82 19.65 12.97
N PRO A 484 -22.00 20.10 12.50
CA PRO A 484 -22.86 19.29 11.65
C PRO A 484 -22.15 18.98 10.32
N LEU A 485 -22.09 17.69 9.97
CA LEU A 485 -21.49 17.16 8.74
C LEU A 485 -22.22 17.62 7.47
#